data_AF-W0FNC3-F1
#
_entry.id   AF-W0FNC3-F1
#
_cell.length_a   1.000
_cell.length_b   1.000
_cell.length_c   1.000
_cell.angle_alpha   90.00
_cell.angle_beta   90.00
_cell.angle_gamma   90.00
#
_symmetry.space_group_name_H-M   'P 1'
#
loop_
_entity.id
_entity.type
_entity.pdbx_description
1 polymer ?
#
loop_
_entity_poly.entity_id
_entity_poly.type
_entity_poly.pdbx_seq_one_letter_code
_entity_poly.pdbx_strand_id
1 'polypeptide(L)'
;FEVAAKDESLAFDAFTYSYMTTVRDAEQLLASVPGLKTETVFGQESILAPYKNELAKQPKKIRMAWYEYALRFCEKREYLTHTEHLMIVSKKDS
;
A
#
# COMPACT_ATOMS: atom_id res chain seq x y z
N PHE A 1 -7.78 -12.09 -3.94
CA PHE A 1 -6.64 -12.04 -4.88
C PHE A 1 -7.07 -11.99 -6.36
N GLU A 2 -8.23 -12.52 -6.77
CA GLU A 2 -8.70 -12.43 -8.17
C GLU A 2 -9.00 -11.01 -8.68
N VAL A 3 -9.47 -10.10 -7.82
CA VAL A 3 -9.80 -8.71 -8.22
C VAL A 3 -8.54 -7.86 -8.40
N ALA A 4 -7.56 -7.98 -7.50
CA ALA A 4 -6.27 -7.29 -7.63
C ALA A 4 -5.48 -7.71 -8.89
N ALA A 5 -5.66 -8.95 -9.35
CA ALA A 5 -5.03 -9.45 -10.57
C ALA A 5 -5.54 -8.77 -11.86
N LYS A 6 -6.69 -8.09 -11.79
CA LYS A 6 -7.30 -7.40 -12.94
C LYS A 6 -6.90 -5.92 -13.05
N ASP A 7 -6.12 -5.38 -12.11
CA ASP A 7 -5.80 -3.94 -12.02
C ASP A 7 -7.04 -3.03 -12.05
N GLU A 8 -8.10 -3.48 -11.38
CA GLU A 8 -9.39 -2.80 -11.30
C GLU A 8 -9.70 -2.42 -9.84
N SER A 9 -10.21 -1.20 -9.66
CA SER A 9 -10.73 -0.75 -8.37
C SER A 9 -12.14 -1.31 -8.12
N LEU A 10 -12.44 -1.69 -6.88
CA LEU A 10 -13.72 -2.28 -6.47
C LEU A 10 -14.21 -1.63 -5.17
N ALA A 11 -15.50 -1.35 -5.08
CA ALA A 11 -16.17 -0.88 -3.86
C ALA A 11 -17.22 -1.88 -3.40
N PHE A 12 -17.39 -2.03 -2.09
CA PHE A 12 -18.44 -2.87 -1.49
C PHE A 12 -18.79 -2.42 -0.07
N ASP A 13 -19.98 -2.82 0.37
CA ASP A 13 -20.46 -2.55 1.73
C ASP A 13 -19.67 -3.35 2.77
N ALA A 14 -19.24 -2.68 3.83
CA ALA A 14 -18.58 -3.28 4.99
C ALA A 14 -19.19 -2.66 6.26
N PHE A 15 -18.48 -2.66 7.40
CA PHE A 15 -18.97 -1.94 8.59
C PHE A 15 -19.21 -0.44 8.31
N THR A 16 -18.40 0.15 7.42
CA THR A 16 -18.67 1.46 6.80
C THR A 16 -18.76 1.28 5.28
N TYR A 17 -17.65 1.44 4.57
CA TYR A 17 -17.51 1.17 3.14
C TYR A 17 -16.08 0.69 2.89
N SER A 18 -15.89 -0.27 1.99
CA SER A 18 -14.56 -0.74 1.60
C SER A 18 -14.30 -0.41 0.15
N TYR A 19 -13.12 0.15 -0.11
CA TYR A 19 -12.63 0.45 -1.45
C TYR A 19 -11.28 -0.26 -1.63
N MET A 20 -11.25 -1.25 -2.51
CA MET A 20 -10.02 -1.88 -2.99
C MET A 20 -9.58 -1.08 -4.21
N THR A 21 -8.63 -0.19 -4.02
CA THR A 21 -8.23 0.80 -5.02
C THR A 21 -6.85 0.45 -5.60
N THR A 22 -6.68 0.63 -6.91
CA THR A 22 -5.36 0.52 -7.55
C THR A 22 -4.46 1.69 -7.16
N VAL A 23 -3.13 1.52 -7.22
CA VAL A 23 -2.18 2.62 -6.94
C VAL A 23 -2.44 3.82 -7.85
N ARG A 24 -2.73 3.56 -9.13
CA ARG A 24 -3.07 4.60 -10.12
C ARG A 24 -4.30 5.40 -9.69
N ASP A 25 -5.38 4.72 -9.32
CA ASP A 25 -6.65 5.39 -9.03
C ASP A 25 -6.58 6.14 -7.69
N ALA A 26 -5.82 5.62 -6.70
CA ALA A 26 -5.53 6.35 -5.45
C ALA A 26 -4.80 7.67 -5.70
N GLU A 27 -3.79 7.65 -6.57
CA GLU A 27 -3.02 8.83 -6.91
C GLU A 27 -3.82 9.84 -7.71
N GLN A 28 -4.64 9.37 -8.65
CA GLN A 28 -5.55 10.24 -9.39
C GLN A 28 -6.58 10.91 -8.46
N LEU A 29 -7.14 10.16 -7.50
CA LEU A 29 -8.04 10.72 -6.50
C LEU A 29 -7.35 11.83 -5.71
N LEU A 30 -6.13 11.60 -5.23
CA LEU A 30 -5.41 12.60 -4.45
C LEU A 30 -5.02 13.83 -5.28
N ALA A 31 -4.57 13.63 -6.51
CA ALA A 31 -4.25 14.71 -7.44
C ALA A 31 -5.48 15.56 -7.79
N SER A 32 -6.70 15.01 -7.65
CA SER A 32 -7.94 15.76 -7.88
C SER A 32 -8.30 16.71 -6.74
N VAL A 33 -7.66 16.60 -5.56
CA VAL A 33 -7.92 17.45 -4.40
C VAL A 33 -7.12 18.75 -4.51
N PRO A 34 -7.78 19.92 -4.66
CA PRO A 34 -7.07 21.18 -4.84
C PRO A 34 -6.26 21.59 -3.59
N GLY A 35 -5.05 22.11 -3.81
CA GLY A 35 -4.17 22.60 -2.75
C GLY A 35 -3.55 21.50 -1.90
N LEU A 36 -3.51 20.25 -2.37
CA LEU A 36 -2.70 19.18 -1.80
C LEU A 36 -1.55 18.82 -2.75
N LYS A 37 -0.33 18.75 -2.20
CA LYS A 37 0.86 18.29 -2.90
C LYS A 37 1.39 17.02 -2.24
N THR A 38 1.52 15.95 -3.02
CA THR A 38 2.11 14.68 -2.56
C THR A 38 3.59 14.83 -2.27
N GLU A 39 4.01 14.43 -1.07
CA GLU A 39 5.40 14.44 -0.60
C GLU A 39 6.05 13.05 -0.72
N THR A 40 5.32 11.99 -0.32
CA THR A 40 5.80 10.61 -0.43
C THR A 40 4.64 9.61 -0.56
N VAL A 41 4.95 8.46 -1.16
CA VAL A 41 4.06 7.30 -1.31
C VAL A 41 4.81 6.06 -0.85
N PHE A 42 4.22 5.26 0.02
CA PHE A 42 4.81 3.99 0.45
C PHE A 42 3.76 2.92 0.76
N GLY A 43 4.12 1.66 0.58
CA GLY A 43 3.30 0.53 0.98
C GLY A 43 3.51 0.14 2.44
N GLN A 44 2.46 0.09 3.24
CA GLN A 44 2.47 -0.57 4.54
C GLN A 44 2.54 -2.09 4.31
N GLU A 45 3.28 -2.81 5.16
CA GLU A 45 3.68 -4.22 4.93
C GLU A 45 4.55 -4.47 3.68
N SER A 46 4.52 -3.59 2.67
CA SER A 46 5.33 -3.63 1.44
C SER A 46 5.26 -5.01 0.77
N ILE A 47 6.39 -5.51 0.26
CA ILE A 47 6.56 -6.84 -0.33
C ILE A 47 6.20 -8.00 0.61
N LEU A 48 5.94 -7.75 1.90
CA LEU A 48 5.63 -8.78 2.88
C LEU A 48 4.12 -9.06 3.02
N ALA A 49 3.25 -8.21 2.47
CA ALA A 49 1.79 -8.37 2.59
C ALA A 49 1.30 -9.78 2.25
N PRO A 50 1.74 -10.43 1.14
CA PRO A 50 1.33 -11.79 0.81
C PRO A 50 1.81 -12.86 1.81
N TYR A 51 2.86 -12.56 2.58
CA TYR A 51 3.58 -13.51 3.42
C TYR A 51 3.34 -13.32 4.91
N LYS A 52 2.41 -12.44 5.32
CA LYS A 52 2.18 -12.10 6.73
C LYS A 52 2.00 -13.31 7.65
N ASN A 53 1.25 -14.31 7.20
CA ASN A 53 0.97 -15.53 7.97
C ASN A 53 2.20 -16.43 8.10
N GLU A 54 3.02 -16.53 7.05
CA GLU A 54 4.23 -17.35 7.09
C GLU A 54 5.32 -16.68 7.91
N LEU A 55 5.49 -15.35 7.76
CA LEU A 55 6.42 -14.57 8.56
C LEU A 55 6.09 -14.61 10.04
N ALA A 56 4.80 -14.60 10.42
CA ALA A 56 4.38 -14.69 11.82
C ALA A 56 4.86 -15.96 12.54
N LYS A 57 5.05 -17.05 11.79
CA LYS A 57 5.56 -18.34 12.31
C LYS A 57 7.09 -18.37 12.45
N GLN A 58 7.80 -17.39 11.86
CA GLN A 58 9.26 -17.39 11.84
C GLN A 58 9.86 -16.84 13.14
N PRO A 59 11.08 -17.29 13.51
CA PRO A 59 11.85 -16.70 14.59
C PRO A 59 12.02 -15.18 14.42
N LYS A 60 12.08 -14.44 15.53
CA LYS A 60 12.24 -12.97 15.53
C LYS A 60 13.39 -12.49 14.64
N LYS A 61 14.54 -13.18 14.67
CA LYS A 61 15.70 -12.83 13.83
C LYS A 61 15.37 -12.83 12.34
N ILE A 62 14.61 -13.82 11.87
CA ILE A 62 14.20 -13.92 10.46
C ILE A 62 13.17 -12.84 10.13
N ARG A 63 12.18 -12.61 11.01
CA ARG A 63 11.20 -11.54 10.82
C ARG A 63 11.86 -10.17 10.70
N MET A 64 12.78 -9.85 11.59
CA MET A 64 13.51 -8.58 11.56
C MET A 64 14.32 -8.42 10.26
N ALA A 65 14.97 -9.48 9.78
CA ALA A 65 15.69 -9.42 8.50
C ALA A 65 14.72 -9.08 7.35
N TRP A 66 13.55 -9.71 7.30
CA TRP A 66 12.53 -9.38 6.28
C TRP A 66 11.97 -7.96 6.42
N TYR A 67 11.82 -7.45 7.64
CA TYR A 67 11.37 -6.07 7.86
C TYR A 67 12.38 -5.06 7.35
N GLU A 68 13.69 -5.30 7.57
CA GLU A 68 14.76 -4.48 6.98
C GLU A 68 14.70 -4.47 5.45
N TYR A 69 14.38 -5.61 4.82
CA TYR A 69 14.11 -5.62 3.39
C TYR A 69 12.87 -4.79 3.05
N ALA A 70 11.73 -5.01 3.72
CA ALA A 70 10.51 -4.28 3.45
C ALA A 70 10.69 -2.75 3.49
N LEU A 71 11.46 -2.23 4.45
CA LEU A 71 11.80 -0.81 4.56
C LEU A 71 12.60 -0.28 3.36
N ARG A 72 13.46 -1.10 2.75
CA ARG A 72 14.22 -0.70 1.54
C ARG A 72 13.37 -0.65 0.28
N PHE A 73 12.20 -1.29 0.29
CA PHE A 73 11.34 -1.45 -0.87
C PHE A 73 9.98 -0.76 -0.72
N CYS A 74 9.61 -0.27 0.46
CA CYS A 74 8.26 0.27 0.72
C CYS A 74 7.94 1.52 -0.11
N GLU A 75 8.92 2.33 -0.48
CA GLU A 75 8.75 3.51 -1.32
C GLU A 75 8.99 3.24 -2.82
N LYS A 76 9.45 2.03 -3.17
CA LYS A 76 9.77 1.71 -4.56
C LYS A 76 8.51 1.48 -5.36
N ARG A 77 8.31 2.31 -6.38
CA ARG A 77 7.07 2.42 -7.15
C ARG A 77 6.63 1.09 -7.77
N GLU A 78 7.58 0.31 -8.28
CA GLU A 78 7.33 -0.99 -8.90
C GLU A 78 6.85 -2.07 -7.91
N TYR A 79 7.02 -1.84 -6.59
CA TYR A 79 6.57 -2.74 -5.54
C TYR A 79 5.31 -2.26 -4.81
N LEU A 80 4.83 -1.04 -5.08
CA LEU A 80 3.62 -0.52 -4.41
C LEU A 80 2.39 -1.39 -4.67
N THR A 81 2.29 -2.03 -5.83
CA THR A 81 1.18 -2.96 -6.14
C THR A 81 1.16 -4.23 -5.28
N HIS A 82 2.25 -4.52 -4.57
CA HIS A 82 2.35 -5.68 -3.68
C HIS A 82 1.86 -5.37 -2.26
N THR A 83 1.54 -4.12 -1.95
CA THR A 83 1.08 -3.69 -0.62
C THR A 83 -0.38 -4.03 -0.39
N GLU A 84 -0.73 -4.33 0.86
CA GLU A 84 -2.14 -4.41 1.29
C GLU A 84 -2.71 -3.01 1.59
N HIS A 85 -1.87 -2.08 2.05
CA HIS A 85 -2.27 -0.71 2.36
C HIS A 85 -1.31 0.31 1.75
N LEU A 86 -1.80 1.12 0.82
CA LEU A 86 -1.04 2.23 0.23
C LEU A 86 -1.15 3.48 1.11
N MET A 87 -0.01 4.03 1.52
CA MET A 87 0.07 5.29 2.24
C MET A 87 0.50 6.39 1.28
N ILE A 88 -0.27 7.48 1.22
CA ILE A 88 0.11 8.69 0.50
C ILE A 88 0.13 9.85 1.48
N VAL A 89 1.27 10.52 1.58
CA VAL A 89 1.47 11.67 2.46
C VAL A 89 1.50 12.93 1.60
N SER A 90 0.58 13.85 1.89
CA SER A 90 0.50 15.14 1.22
C SER A 90 0.59 16.30 2.19
N LYS A 91 1.16 17.39 1.70
CA LYS A 91 1.15 18.68 2.35
C LYS A 91 0.07 19.55 1.73
N LYS A 92 -0.65 20.30 2.57
CA LYS A 92 -1.54 21.36 2.10
C LYS A 92 -0.70 22.58 1.67
N ASP A 93 -0.95 23.08 0.47
CA ASP A 93 -0.36 24.34 0.01
C ASP A 93 -0.87 25.50 0.89
N SER A 94 0.05 26.41 1.23
CA SER A 94 -0.21 27.58 2.09
C SER A 94 -1.09 28.62 1.42
#